data_AF-A0A933P9Z7-F1
#
_entry.id   AF-A0A933P9Z7-F1
#
_cell.length_a   1.000
_cell.length_b   1.000
_cell.length_c   1.000
_cell.angle_alpha   90.00
_cell.angle_beta   90.00
_cell.angle_gamma   90.00
#
_symmetry.space_group_name_H-M   'P 1'
#
loop_
_entity.id
_entity.type
_entity.pdbx_description
1 polymer ?
#
loop_
_entity_poly.entity_id
_entity_poly.type
_entity_poly.pdbx_seq_one_letter_code
_entity_poly.pdbx_strand_id
1 'polypeptide(L)'
;MTADYNFTVAGLRRVLSRDLSPAAVWQVLGSDRRVIRRADPYVLVIGISDTGDYLAVLVQPAGEDDGEDLGWDVVDARPLDEQEREAFNKITGRTP
;
A
#
# COMPACT_ATOMS: atom_id res chain seq x y z
N MET A 1 -7.92 -15.44 4.44
CA MET A 1 -7.54 -15.22 3.04
C MET A 1 -6.57 -14.06 3.02
N THR A 2 -5.31 -14.32 2.68
CA THR A 2 -4.35 -13.26 2.35
C THR A 2 -4.73 -12.79 0.96
N ALA A 3 -5.00 -11.50 0.77
CA ALA A 3 -5.20 -10.99 -0.57
C ALA A 3 -3.88 -11.10 -1.34
N ASP A 4 -3.91 -11.65 -2.55
CA ASP A 4 -2.73 -11.71 -3.40
C ASP A 4 -2.46 -10.32 -3.97
N TYR A 5 -1.21 -9.87 -3.86
CA TYR A 5 -0.77 -8.58 -4.38
C TYR A 5 0.37 -8.77 -5.37
N ASN A 6 0.28 -8.08 -6.50
CA ASN A 6 1.29 -8.10 -7.55
C ASN A 6 1.72 -6.68 -7.89
N PHE A 7 2.98 -6.46 -8.28
CA PHE A 7 3.37 -5.18 -8.85
C PHE A 7 3.07 -5.16 -10.33
N THR A 8 2.42 -4.09 -10.80
CA THR A 8 2.52 -3.74 -12.22
C THR A 8 3.97 -3.35 -12.52
N VAL A 9 4.42 -3.55 -13.77
CA VAL A 9 5.78 -3.12 -14.19
C VAL A 9 5.97 -1.61 -13.96
N ALA A 10 4.94 -0.81 -14.22
CA ALA A 10 4.96 0.63 -13.98
C ALA A 10 5.03 0.96 -12.47
N GLY A 11 4.23 0.27 -11.65
CA GLY A 11 4.22 0.44 -10.20
C GLY A 11 5.57 0.12 -9.58
N LEU A 12 6.18 -1.02 -9.94
CA LEU A 12 7.51 -1.38 -9.45
C LEU A 12 8.56 -0.32 -9.80
N ARG A 13 8.55 0.20 -11.04
CA ARG A 13 9.46 1.29 -11.46
C ARG A 13 9.26 2.55 -10.62
N ARG A 14 8.01 2.93 -10.34
CA ARG A 14 7.71 4.10 -9.51
C ARG A 14 8.20 3.93 -8.07
N VAL A 15 7.97 2.77 -7.46
CA VAL A 15 8.47 2.43 -6.12
C VAL A 15 10.00 2.58 -6.07
N LEU A 16 10.72 1.93 -7.00
CA LEU A 16 12.17 1.99 -7.06
C LEU A 16 12.69 3.41 -7.34
N SER A 17 11.99 4.21 -8.17
CA SER A 17 12.39 5.59 -8.46
C SER A 17 12.28 6.55 -7.27
N ARG A 18 11.56 6.15 -6.22
CA ARG A 18 11.44 6.92 -4.96
C ARG A 18 12.29 6.33 -3.83
N ASP A 19 13.27 5.49 -4.18
CA ASP A 19 14.15 4.78 -3.24
C ASP A 19 13.38 3.93 -2.20
N LEU A 20 12.15 3.53 -2.53
CA LEU A 20 11.34 2.66 -1.69
C LEU A 20 11.67 1.20 -1.96
N SER A 21 11.71 0.41 -0.89
CA SER A 21 11.86 -1.04 -1.00
C SER A 21 10.53 -1.71 -1.36
N PRO A 22 10.47 -2.59 -2.37
CA PRO A 22 9.31 -3.45 -2.61
C PRO A 22 8.92 -4.28 -1.38
N ALA A 23 9.89 -4.67 -0.55
CA ALA A 23 9.61 -5.41 0.69
C ALA A 23 8.84 -4.56 1.71
N ALA A 24 9.15 -3.27 1.82
CA ALA A 24 8.42 -2.35 2.70
C ALA A 24 6.96 -2.17 2.26
N VAL A 25 6.72 -2.16 0.95
CA VAL A 25 5.36 -2.13 0.38
C VAL A 25 4.58 -3.40 0.75
N TRP A 26 5.20 -4.57 0.62
CA TRP A 26 4.58 -5.84 1.05
C TRP A 26 4.26 -5.89 2.53
N GLN A 27 5.17 -5.39 3.37
CA GLN A 27 4.93 -5.29 4.81
C GLN A 27 3.73 -4.39 5.10
N VAL A 28 3.61 -3.24 4.44
CA VAL A 28 2.46 -2.34 4.61
C VAL A 28 1.14 -2.99 4.17
N LEU A 29 1.14 -3.71 3.04
CA LEU A 29 -0.06 -4.39 2.53
C LEU A 29 -0.48 -5.57 3.42
N GLY A 30 0.49 -6.31 3.98
CA GLY A 30 0.26 -7.42 4.90
C GLY A 30 0.02 -7.00 6.35
N SER A 31 0.32 -5.75 6.73
CA SER A 31 0.27 -5.28 8.12
C SER A 31 -1.16 -5.24 8.65
N ASP A 32 -1.41 -5.81 9.83
CA ASP A 32 -2.67 -5.66 10.55
C ASP A 32 -2.94 -4.20 10.96
N ARG A 33 -1.87 -3.38 11.05
CA ARG A 33 -1.95 -1.96 11.36
C ARG A 33 -1.93 -1.14 10.08
N ARG A 34 -3.06 -1.13 9.38
CA ARG A 34 -3.26 -0.36 8.15
C ARG A 34 -4.60 0.34 8.11
N VAL A 35 -4.66 1.44 7.36
CA VAL A 35 -5.90 2.15 7.00
C VAL A 35 -6.17 1.91 5.53
N ILE A 36 -7.39 1.46 5.21
CA ILE A 36 -7.82 1.20 3.84
C ILE A 36 -8.86 2.26 3.45
N ARG A 37 -8.59 3.00 2.37
CA ARG A 37 -9.51 3.98 1.78
C ARG A 37 -9.83 3.60 0.35
N ARG A 38 -11.11 3.39 0.05
CA ARG A 38 -11.57 3.13 -1.33
C ARG A 38 -11.66 4.44 -2.11
N ALA A 39 -11.20 4.41 -3.36
CA ALA A 39 -11.23 5.52 -4.30
C ALA A 39 -11.34 4.97 -5.73
N ASP A 40 -12.55 4.55 -6.11
CA ASP A 40 -12.85 3.83 -7.36
C ASP A 40 -12.11 4.40 -8.60
N PRO A 41 -11.40 3.56 -9.40
CA PRO A 41 -11.23 2.10 -9.29
C PRO A 41 -10.11 1.65 -8.33
N TYR A 42 -9.49 2.58 -7.63
CA TYR A 42 -8.33 2.32 -6.78
C TYR A 42 -8.69 2.11 -5.32
N VAL A 43 -7.75 1.53 -4.59
CA VAL A 43 -7.75 1.46 -3.13
C VAL A 43 -6.41 1.98 -2.64
N LEU A 44 -6.47 2.90 -1.69
CA LEU A 44 -5.30 3.41 -0.99
C LEU A 44 -5.14 2.66 0.33
N VAL A 45 -3.99 2.01 0.50
CA VAL A 45 -3.60 1.34 1.74
C VAL A 45 -2.49 2.16 2.38
N ILE A 46 -2.74 2.64 3.60
CA ILE A 46 -1.78 3.42 4.37
C ILE A 46 -1.33 2.57 5.55
N GLY A 47 -0.02 2.44 5.75
CA GLY A 47 0.52 1.66 6.84
C GLY A 47 1.95 2.00 7.17
N ILE A 48 2.53 1.21 8.07
CA ILE A 48 3.93 1.29 8.45
C ILE A 48 4.60 -0.06 8.17
N SER A 49 5.78 -0.03 7.57
CA SER A 49 6.63 -1.22 7.38
C SER A 49 7.27 -1.66 8.70
N ASP A 50 7.85 -2.86 8.74
CA ASP A 50 8.56 -3.34 9.94
C ASP A 50 9.84 -2.53 10.20
N THR A 51 10.39 -1.87 9.17
CA THR A 51 11.53 -0.95 9.25
C THR A 51 11.15 0.45 9.72
N GLY A 52 9.86 0.74 9.88
CA GLY A 52 9.36 2.04 10.35
C GLY A 52 8.97 3.02 9.24
N ASP A 53 8.93 2.57 7.98
CA ASP A 53 8.57 3.42 6.84
C ASP A 53 7.05 3.57 6.75
N TYR A 54 6.57 4.80 6.87
CA TYR A 54 5.16 5.13 6.69
C TYR A 54 4.86 5.31 5.20
N LEU A 55 4.05 4.43 4.62
CA LEU A 55 3.78 4.44 3.18
C LEU A 55 2.27 4.55 2.90
N ALA A 56 1.99 5.26 1.80
CA ALA A 56 0.73 5.21 1.07
C ALA A 56 0.93 4.35 -0.18
N VAL A 57 0.23 3.23 -0.26
CA VAL A 57 0.29 2.25 -1.36
C VAL A 57 -1.02 2.30 -2.12
N LEU A 58 -0.95 2.60 -3.42
CA LEU A 58 -2.11 2.62 -4.30
C LEU A 58 -2.20 1.28 -5.03
N VAL A 59 -3.34 0.61 -4.88
CA VAL A 59 -3.64 -0.64 -5.57
C VAL A 59 -4.92 -0.50 -6.40
N GLN A 60 -5.07 -1.36 -7.40
CA GLN A 60 -6.30 -1.54 -8.16
C GLN A 60 -6.60 -3.04 -8.25
N PRO A 61 -7.83 -3.46 -8.59
CA PRO A 61 -8.09 -4.84 -8.95
C PRO A 61 -7.13 -5.25 -10.08
N ALA A 62 -6.54 -6.45 -9.96
CA ALA A 62 -5.81 -7.03 -11.07
C ALA A 62 -6.74 -7.16 -12.30
N GLY A 63 -6.20 -6.91 -13.49
CA GLY A 63 -7.00 -6.90 -14.73
C GLY A 63 -7.73 -8.22 -14.98
N GLU A 64 -8.83 -8.18 -15.73
CA GLU A 64 -9.67 -9.36 -15.99
C GLU A 64 -8.93 -10.44 -16.79
N ASP A 65 -8.83 -11.63 -16.20
CA ASP A 65 -8.70 -12.90 -16.93
C ASP A 65 -9.81 -13.82 -16.39
N ASP A 66 -10.80 -14.09 -17.24
CA ASP A 66 -11.85 -15.12 -17.15
C ASP A 66 -12.34 -15.58 -15.74
N GLY A 67 -12.67 -14.65 -14.85
CA GLY A 67 -13.50 -14.93 -13.66
C GLY A 67 -12.78 -15.46 -12.43
N GLU A 68 -11.45 -15.35 -12.33
CA GLU A 68 -10.71 -15.60 -11.09
C GLU A 68 -10.56 -14.33 -10.24
N ASP A 69 -10.54 -14.49 -8.90
CA ASP A 69 -10.22 -13.39 -7.97
C ASP A 69 -8.70 -13.16 -8.02
N LEU A 70 -8.25 -12.40 -9.01
CA LEU A 70 -6.83 -12.21 -9.37
C LEU A 70 -6.05 -11.33 -8.37
N GLY A 71 -6.70 -10.91 -7.29
CA GLY A 71 -6.10 -10.08 -6.27
C GLY A 71 -5.93 -8.62 -6.71
N TRP A 72 -4.81 -8.02 -6.32
CA TRP A 72 -4.61 -6.58 -6.40
C TRP A 72 -3.27 -6.21 -7.05
N ASP A 73 -3.32 -5.29 -8.00
CA ASP A 73 -2.17 -4.71 -8.65
C ASP A 73 -1.71 -3.45 -7.93
N VAL A 74 -0.47 -3.44 -7.45
CA VAL A 74 0.22 -2.26 -6.95
C VAL A 74 0.64 -1.38 -8.13
N VAL A 75 0.05 -0.18 -8.17
CA VAL A 75 0.26 0.80 -9.24
C VAL A 75 1.13 1.95 -8.81
N ASP A 76 1.17 2.26 -7.51
CA ASP A 76 2.08 3.27 -6.97
C ASP A 76 2.34 3.09 -5.47
N ALA A 77 3.44 3.63 -4.98
CA ALA A 77 3.69 3.81 -3.55
C ALA A 77 4.50 5.07 -3.28
N ARG A 78 4.23 5.74 -2.17
CA ARG A 78 4.99 6.91 -1.71
C ARG A 78 5.12 6.94 -0.19
N PRO A 79 6.16 7.60 0.34
CA PRO A 79 6.19 7.92 1.76
C PRO A 79 5.04 8.87 2.14
N LEU A 80 4.56 8.74 3.38
CA LEU A 80 3.70 9.74 4.00
C LEU A 80 4.53 10.95 4.43
N ASP A 81 3.94 12.13 4.31
CA ASP A 81 4.46 13.34 4.94
C ASP A 81 4.18 13.37 6.45
N GLU A 82 4.71 14.38 7.15
CA GLU A 82 4.58 14.46 8.61
C GLU A 82 3.13 14.56 9.09
N GLN A 83 2.29 15.36 8.42
CA GLN A 83 0.89 15.53 8.80
C GLN A 83 0.11 14.23 8.59
N GLU A 84 0.39 13.53 7.50
CA GLU A 84 -0.20 12.23 7.21
C GLU A 84 0.21 11.15 8.22
N ARG A 85 1.48 11.15 8.66
CA ARG A 85 1.99 10.25 9.71
C ARG A 85 1.29 10.50 11.04
N GLU A 86 1.16 11.76 11.46
CA GLU A 86 0.43 12.15 12.66
C GLU A 86 -1.03 11.69 12.61
N ALA A 87 -1.71 11.94 11.49
CA ALA A 87 -3.09 11.52 11.28
C ALA A 87 -3.24 9.99 11.33
N PHE A 88 -2.34 9.25 10.65
CA PHE A 88 -2.33 7.79 10.67
C PHE A 88 -2.11 7.23 12.08
N ASN A 89 -1.16 7.78 12.83
CA ASN A 89 -0.87 7.34 14.20
C ASN A 89 -2.08 7.57 15.13
N LYS A 90 -2.73 8.74 15.00
CA LYS A 90 -3.97 9.05 15.72
C LYS A 90 -5.10 8.07 15.40
N ILE A 91 -5.30 7.73 14.13
CA ILE A 91 -6.33 6.78 13.69
C ILE A 91 -6.04 5.37 14.20
N THR A 92 -4.77 4.95 14.18
CA THR A 92 -4.35 3.60 14.55
C THR A 92 -4.01 3.43 16.04
N GLY A 93 -4.29 4.43 16.88
CA GLY A 93 -4.20 4.31 18.34
C GLY A 93 -2.79 4.40 18.93
N ARG A 94 -1.79 4.92 18.19
CA ARG A 94 -0.57 5.45 18.82
C ARG A 94 -0.76 6.95 19.04
N THR A 95 -1.01 7.35 20.27
CA THR A 95 -0.64 8.69 20.74
C THR A 95 0.89 8.77 20.72
N PRO A 96 1.50 9.91 20.32
CA PRO A 96 2.95 10.10 20.47
C PRO A 96 3.44 9.80 21.89
#